data_AF-A0A7C5LEV1-F1
#
_entry.id   AF-A0A7C5LEV1-F1
#
_cell.length_a   1.000
_cell.length_b   1.000
_cell.length_c   1.000
_cell.angle_alpha   90.00
_cell.angle_beta   90.00
_cell.angle_gamma   90.00
#
_symmetry.space_group_name_H-M   'P 1'
#
loop_
_entity.id
_entity.type
_entity.pdbx_description
1 polymer ?
#
loop_
_entity_poly.entity_id
_entity_poly.type
_entity_poly.pdbx_seq_one_letter_code
_entity_poly.pdbx_strand_id
1 'polypeptide(L)' 'MNLIQGKISEIIFKTIEGSDIFCLITDSNGKILYSNEGALKITNRSCSELTGESIYNILLNSSEIESFLKTQ' A
#
# COMPACT_ATOMS: atom_id res chain seq x y z
N MET A 1 -17.57 16.75 -10.59
CA MET A 1 -16.22 16.64 -10.01
C MET A 1 -15.46 17.91 -10.39
N ASN A 2 -14.98 18.69 -9.41
CA ASN A 2 -14.30 19.96 -9.69
C ASN A 2 -12.93 19.69 -10.35
N LEU A 3 -12.60 20.39 -11.45
CA LEU A 3 -11.35 20.21 -12.21
C LEU A 3 -10.09 20.36 -11.33
N ILE A 4 -10.15 21.25 -10.33
CA ILE A 4 -9.07 21.48 -9.37
C ILE A 4 -8.90 20.27 -8.44
N GLN A 5 -10.01 19.71 -7.96
CA GLN A 5 -10.02 18.55 -7.07
C GLN A 5 -9.42 17.32 -7.78
N GLY A 6 -9.77 17.10 -9.05
CA GLY A 6 -9.20 16.00 -9.84
C GLY A 6 -7.68 16.08 -9.97
N LYS A 7 -7.13 17.28 -10.25
CA LYS A 7 -5.68 17.51 -10.35
C LYS A 7 -4.96 17.31 -9.02
N ILE A 8 -5.55 17.75 -7.91
CA ILE A 8 -4.97 17.56 -6.57
C ILE A 8 -4.91 16.06 -6.24
N SER A 9 -5.99 15.32 -6.48
CA SER A 9 -6.02 13.87 -6.27
C SER A 9 -4.95 13.16 -7.10
N GLU A 10 -4.77 13.55 -8.36
CA GLU A 10 -3.74 12.97 -9.23
C GLU A 10 -2.33 13.22 -8.70
N ILE A 11 -2.03 14.44 -8.24
CA ILE A 11 -0.73 14.79 -7.64
C ILE A 11 -0.48 13.95 -6.40
N ILE A 12 -1.45 13.89 -5.48
CA ILE A 12 -1.34 13.10 -4.24
C ILE A 12 -1.09 11.63 -4.58
N PHE A 13 -1.84 11.07 -5.53
CA PHE A 13 -1.70 9.67 -5.92
C PHE A 13 -0.31 9.39 -6.50
N LYS A 14 0.17 10.23 -7.42
CA LYS A 14 1.52 10.12 -7.99
C LYS A 14 2.62 10.26 -6.93
N THR A 15 2.43 11.13 -5.94
CA THR A 15 3.37 11.28 -4.83
C THR A 15 3.42 10.02 -3.97
N ILE A 16 2.28 9.38 -3.71
CA ILE A 16 2.23 8.15 -2.91
C ILE A 16 2.81 6.96 -3.69
N GLU A 17 2.51 6.85 -4.98
CA GLU A 17 2.90 5.73 -5.86
C GLU A 17 4.40 5.43 -5.80
N GLY A 18 5.23 6.47 -5.95
CA GLY A 18 6.70 6.35 -5.95
C GLY A 18 7.38 6.60 -4.61
N SER A 19 6.62 6.72 -3.52
CA SER A 19 7.18 6.98 -2.18
C SER A 19 7.58 5.69 -1.46
N ASP A 20 8.46 5.81 -0.47
CA ASP A 20 8.82 4.73 0.46
C ASP A 20 7.74 4.47 1.54
N ILE A 21 6.61 5.16 1.48
CA ILE A 21 5.50 4.98 2.41
C ILE A 21 4.82 3.64 2.12
N PHE A 22 4.59 2.82 3.14
CA PHE A 22 3.71 1.66 3.03
C PHE A 22 2.26 2.09 2.80
N CYS A 23 1.70 1.84 1.62
CA CYS A 23 0.30 2.15 1.35
C CYS A 23 -0.45 0.95 0.77
N LEU A 24 -1.55 0.59 1.44
CA LEU A 24 -2.55 -0.35 0.95
C LEU A 24 -3.92 0.33 1.02
N ILE A 25 -4.74 0.14 -0.02
CA ILE A 25 -6.16 0.50 0.00
C ILE A 25 -6.94 -0.80 -0.05
N THR A 26 -7.88 -0.98 0.87
CA THR A 26 -8.71 -2.18 0.95
C THR A 26 -10.19 -1.87 0.79
N ASP A 27 -10.99 -2.89 0.48
CA ASP A 27 -12.43 -2.85 0.73
C ASP A 27 -12.76 -3.02 2.24
N SER A 28 -14.05 -2.99 2.56
CA SER A 28 -14.54 -3.16 3.94
C SER A 28 -14.28 -4.54 4.55
N ASN A 29 -14.00 -5.55 3.73
CA ASN A 29 -13.67 -6.90 4.18
C ASN A 29 -12.15 -7.10 4.30
N GLY A 30 -11.36 -6.07 4.04
CA GLY A 30 -9.90 -6.11 4.07
C GLY A 30 -9.29 -6.71 2.81
N LYS A 31 -10.04 -6.88 1.72
CA LYS A 31 -9.47 -7.27 0.42
C LYS A 31 -8.69 -6.09 -0.15
N ILE A 32 -7.42 -6.30 -0.47
CA ILE A 32 -6.54 -5.29 -1.04
C ILE A 32 -7.00 -4.96 -2.46
N LEU A 33 -7.29 -3.69 -2.70
CA LEU A 33 -7.68 -3.13 -4.00
C LEU A 33 -6.52 -2.40 -4.68
N TYR A 34 -5.57 -1.89 -3.91
CA TYR A 34 -4.39 -1.19 -4.40
C TYR A 34 -3.24 -1.29 -3.40
N SER A 35 -2.02 -1.27 -3.94
CA SER A 35 -0.76 -1.19 -3.20
C SER A 35 0.25 -0.38 -4.02
N ASN A 36 1.12 0.37 -3.34
CA ASN A 36 2.17 1.17 -3.97
C ASN A 36 3.55 0.47 -3.92
N GLU A 37 4.60 1.08 -4.48
CA GLU A 37 5.96 0.53 -4.44
C GLU A 37 6.52 0.37 -3.01
N GLY A 38 6.10 1.22 -2.07
CA GLY A 38 6.47 1.06 -0.65
C GLY A 38 5.97 -0.27 -0.06
N ALA A 39 4.82 -0.78 -0.51
CA ALA A 39 4.32 -2.09 -0.09
C ALA A 39 5.26 -3.23 -0.53
N LEU A 40 5.80 -3.17 -1.74
CA LEU A 40 6.80 -4.13 -2.24
C LEU A 40 8.06 -4.11 -1.38
N LYS A 41 8.60 -2.94 -1.05
CA LYS A 41 9.85 -2.81 -0.29
C LYS A 41 9.77 -3.45 1.11
N ILE A 42 8.56 -3.46 1.69
CA ILE A 42 8.33 -3.91 3.07
C ILE A 42 7.94 -5.38 3.12
N THR A 43 7.05 -5.80 2.22
CA THR A 43 6.55 -7.18 2.20
C THR A 43 7.40 -8.11 1.34
N ASN A 44 8.27 -7.54 0.49
CA ASN A 44 8.98 -8.24 -0.56
C ASN A 44 8.05 -8.97 -1.56
N ARG A 45 6.82 -8.46 -1.73
CA ARG A 45 5.79 -9.00 -2.63
C ARG A 45 5.34 -7.93 -3.62
N SER A 46 5.15 -8.30 -4.88
CA SER A 46 4.70 -7.37 -5.92
C SER A 46 3.27 -6.88 -5.70
N CYS A 47 2.96 -5.69 -6.22
CA CYS A 47 1.61 -5.13 -6.12
C CYS A 47 0.53 -6.06 -6.71
N SER A 48 0.87 -6.80 -7.77
CA SER A 48 -0.02 -7.80 -8.39
C SER A 48 -0.28 -9.01 -7.51
N GLU A 49 0.71 -9.43 -6.71
CA GLU A 49 0.54 -10.54 -5.75
C GLU A 49 -0.29 -10.11 -4.53
N LEU A 50 -0.19 -8.85 -4.13
CA LEU A 50 -0.94 -8.31 -3.00
C LEU A 50 -2.40 -8.01 -3.38
N THR A 51 -2.64 -7.56 -4.61
CA THR A 51 -3.99 -7.18 -5.06
C THR A 51 -4.93 -8.38 -5.04
N GLY A 52 -6.03 -8.25 -4.32
CA GLY A 52 -7.04 -9.29 -4.16
C GLY A 52 -6.85 -10.19 -2.94
N GLU A 53 -5.70 -10.10 -2.26
CA GLU A 53 -5.50 -10.80 -0.98
C GLU A 53 -6.13 -10.06 0.19
N SER A 54 -6.22 -10.74 1.33
CA SER A 54 -6.64 -10.12 2.59
C SER A 54 -5.45 -9.43 3.27
N ILE A 55 -5.64 -8.18 3.69
CA ILE A 55 -4.66 -7.43 4.50
C ILE A 55 -4.30 -8.17 5.80
N TYR A 56 -5.19 -9.02 6.32
CA TYR A 56 -4.92 -9.82 7.52
C TYR A 56 -3.78 -10.82 7.29
N ASN A 57 -3.54 -11.30 6.07
CA ASN A 57 -2.39 -12.16 5.76
C ASN A 57 -1.05 -11.43 5.94
N ILE A 58 -1.04 -10.11 5.81
CA ILE A 58 0.15 -9.28 5.99
C ILE A 58 0.29 -8.93 7.48
N LEU A 59 -0.80 -8.46 8.11
CA LEU A 59 -0.78 -8.02 9.50
C LEU A 59 -0.57 -9.15 10.52
N LEU A 60 -1.10 -10.35 10.25
CA LEU A 60 -0.97 -11.49 11.15
C LEU A 60 0.39 -12.20 11.02
N ASN A 61 1.15 -11.93 9.94
CA ASN A 61 2.55 -12.33 9.79
C ASN A 61 3.49 -11.22 10.31
N SER A 62 3.21 -10.73 11.52
CA SER A 62 3.85 -9.54 12.13
C SER A 62 5.37 -9.65 12.30
N SER A 63 5.96 -10.84 12.21
CA SER A 63 7.41 -11.05 12.25
C SER A 63 8.14 -10.35 11.11
N GLU A 64 7.52 -10.23 9.93
CA GLU A 64 8.12 -9.55 8.77
C GLU A 64 8.02 -8.03 8.91
N ILE A 65 6.89 -7.53 9.42
CA ILE A 65 6.65 -6.09 9.65
C ILE A 65 7.56 -5.54 10.75
N GLU A 66 7.75 -6.28 11.85
CA GLU A 66 8.64 -5.87 12.94
C GLU A 66 10.11 -5.73 12.50
N SER A 67 10.57 -6.59 11.58
CA SER A 67 11.93 -6.56 11.06
C SER A 67 12.19 -5.25 10.29
N PHE A 68 11.26 -4.87 9.41
CA PHE A 68 11.38 -3.62 8.63
C PHE A 68 11.33 -2.37 9.51
N LEU A 69 10.42 -2.32 10.50
CA LEU A 69 10.27 -1.15 11.38
C LEU A 69 11.47 -0.92 12.31
N LYS A 70 12.29 -1.95 12.58
CA LYS A 70 13.50 -1.83 13.39
C LYS A 70 14.73 -1.38 12.58
N THR A 71 14.63 -1.35 11.25
CA THR A 71 15.73 -1.00 10.33
C THR A 71 15.68 0.43 9.79
N GLN A 72 14.64 1.20 10.14
CA GLN A 72 14.51 2.65 9.91
C GLN A 72 14.88 3.42 11.18
#